data_AF-A0A937R8Y9-F1
#
_entry.id   AF-A0A937R8Y9-F1
#
_cell.length_a   1.000
_cell.length_b   1.000
_cell.length_c   1.000
_cell.angle_alpha   90.00
_cell.angle_beta   90.00
_cell.angle_gamma   90.00
#
_symmetry.space_group_name_H-M   'P 1'
#
loop_
_entity.id
_entity.type
_entity.pdbx_description
1 polymer ?
#
loop_
_entity_poly.entity_id
_entity_poly.type
_entity_poly.pdbx_seq_one_letter_code
_entity_poly.pdbx_strand_id
1 'polypeptide(L)'
;MITRQARDAFVTYAAATLAKSGTVVTDEEIAGIEIADYGLSDLGKHGLAILVYVNTDRCCAKELIMMPTQTCPQHRHPPVEGEPGKEETFRCRWGKVFLYEEGEPVADPACKAPAGHEAHYTVWNEIELNPGEQYTLL
;
A
#
# COMPACT_ATOMS: atom_id res chain seq x y z
N MET A 1 15.96 -3.62 -10.19
CA MET A 1 15.71 -4.84 -9.40
C MET A 1 16.31 -4.63 -8.02
N ILE A 2 15.50 -4.72 -6.97
CA ILE A 2 15.99 -4.59 -5.58
C ILE A 2 16.95 -5.71 -5.20
N THR A 3 17.88 -5.40 -4.28
CA THR A 3 18.79 -6.41 -3.74
C THR A 3 18.06 -7.33 -2.76
N ARG A 4 18.54 -8.55 -2.61
CA ARG A 4 18.04 -9.48 -1.57
C ARG A 4 18.13 -8.87 -0.17
N GLN A 5 19.22 -8.16 0.12
CA GLN A 5 19.40 -7.47 1.40
C GLN A 5 18.31 -6.41 1.65
N ALA A 6 17.98 -5.60 0.64
CA ALA A 6 16.93 -4.59 0.78
C ALA A 6 15.55 -5.24 0.95
N ARG A 7 15.27 -6.31 0.20
CA ARG A 7 14.06 -7.12 0.37
C ARG A 7 13.94 -7.65 1.79
N ASP A 8 14.97 -8.33 2.28
CA ASP A 8 14.94 -9.01 3.58
C ASP A 8 14.86 -7.98 4.74
N ALA A 9 15.48 -6.81 4.58
CA ALA A 9 15.31 -5.69 5.50
C ALA A 9 13.87 -5.17 5.51
N PHE A 10 13.20 -5.07 4.35
CA PHE A 10 11.81 -4.62 4.31
C PHE A 10 10.84 -5.66 4.88
N VAL A 11 11.08 -6.95 4.67
CA VAL A 11 10.32 -8.03 5.34
C VAL A 11 10.48 -7.95 6.85
N THR A 12 11.70 -7.73 7.35
CA THR A 12 11.96 -7.56 8.79
C THR A 12 11.22 -6.35 9.35
N TYR A 13 11.23 -5.23 8.63
CA TYR A 13 10.47 -4.04 8.99
C TYR A 13 8.96 -4.30 9.00
N ALA A 14 8.45 -5.04 8.02
CA ALA A 14 7.03 -5.36 7.90
C ALA A 14 6.56 -6.23 9.08
N ALA A 15 7.29 -7.31 9.39
CA ALA A 15 6.99 -8.17 10.53
C ALA A 15 6.99 -7.40 11.86
N ALA A 16 7.98 -6.52 12.07
CA ALA A 16 8.02 -5.67 13.26
C ALA A 16 6.85 -4.67 13.35
N THR A 17 6.37 -4.18 12.20
CA THR A 17 5.23 -3.25 12.13
C THR A 17 3.90 -3.95 12.39
N LEU A 18 3.73 -5.16 11.86
CA LEU A 18 2.57 -6.02 12.16
C LEU A 18 2.50 -6.36 13.65
N ALA A 19 3.63 -6.68 14.28
CA ALA A 19 3.68 -6.88 15.73
C ALA A 19 3.27 -5.62 16.51
N LYS A 20 3.71 -4.42 16.08
CA LYS A 20 3.33 -3.14 16.69
C LYS A 20 1.84 -2.81 16.54
N SER A 21 1.20 -3.23 15.44
CA SER A 21 -0.25 -3.06 15.26
C SER A 21 -1.08 -4.08 16.05
N GLY A 22 -0.43 -5.01 16.76
CA GLY A 22 -1.09 -6.11 17.48
C GLY A 22 -1.57 -7.23 16.57
N THR A 23 -1.07 -7.29 15.33
CA THR A 23 -1.41 -8.34 14.37
C THR A 23 -0.54 -9.56 14.63
N VAL A 24 -1.18 -10.67 14.98
CA VAL A 24 -0.51 -11.96 15.21
C VAL A 24 -0.23 -12.59 13.85
N VAL A 25 1.03 -12.92 13.58
CA VAL A 25 1.48 -13.59 12.36
C VAL A 25 2.44 -14.72 12.70
N THR A 26 2.42 -15.77 11.89
CA THR A 26 3.30 -16.94 11.97
C THR A 26 4.60 -16.73 11.19
N ASP A 27 5.60 -17.57 11.44
CA ASP A 27 6.86 -17.55 10.68
C ASP A 27 6.62 -17.86 9.18
N GLU A 28 5.64 -18.71 8.87
CA GLU A 28 5.25 -19.03 7.49
C GLU A 28 4.65 -17.80 6.79
N GLU A 29 3.75 -17.08 7.45
CA GLU A 29 3.19 -15.82 6.94
C GLU A 29 4.28 -14.76 6.73
N ILE A 30 5.22 -14.62 7.66
CA ILE A 30 6.36 -13.71 7.51
C ILE A 30 7.22 -14.09 6.31
N ALA A 31 7.52 -15.38 6.13
CA ALA A 31 8.29 -15.87 4.98
C ALA A 31 7.57 -15.63 3.65
N GLY A 32 6.23 -15.63 3.67
CA GLY A 32 5.36 -15.36 2.54
C GLY A 32 5.14 -13.89 2.20
N ILE A 33 5.67 -12.93 2.98
CA ILE A 33 5.52 -11.50 2.68
C ILE A 33 6.09 -11.17 1.29
N GLU A 34 5.24 -10.64 0.43
CA GLU A 34 5.60 -10.16 -0.90
C GLU A 34 6.13 -8.73 -0.81
N ILE A 35 7.18 -8.43 -1.59
CA ILE A 35 7.74 -7.08 -1.70
C ILE A 35 7.57 -6.61 -3.14
N ALA A 36 6.76 -5.58 -3.34
CA ALA A 36 6.62 -4.89 -4.61
C ALA A 36 7.58 -3.68 -4.67
N ASP A 37 8.54 -3.71 -5.61
CA ASP A 37 9.41 -2.56 -5.94
C ASP A 37 8.94 -1.78 -7.17
N TYR A 38 7.85 -2.25 -7.79
CA TYR A 38 7.24 -1.71 -9.01
C TYR A 38 8.22 -1.55 -10.20
N GLY A 39 9.36 -2.25 -10.19
CA GLY A 39 10.42 -2.10 -11.18
C GLY A 39 11.17 -0.76 -11.13
N LEU A 40 10.87 0.11 -10.15
CA LEU A 40 11.44 1.47 -10.06
C LEU A 40 12.81 1.52 -9.41
N SER A 41 13.26 0.42 -8.80
CA SER A 41 14.59 0.28 -8.17
C SER A 41 14.89 1.33 -7.09
N ASP A 42 13.86 1.94 -6.49
CA ASP A 42 13.97 2.91 -5.38
C ASP A 42 12.96 2.51 -4.28
N LEU A 43 13.25 1.41 -3.60
CA LEU A 43 12.36 0.82 -2.58
C LEU A 43 12.07 1.78 -1.42
N GLY A 44 12.98 2.73 -1.15
CA GLY A 44 12.79 3.73 -0.09
C GLY A 44 11.68 4.72 -0.42
N LYS A 45 11.50 5.07 -1.70
CA LYS A 45 10.43 5.97 -2.14
C LYS A 45 9.20 5.23 -2.65
N HIS A 46 9.39 4.13 -3.36
CA HIS A 46 8.32 3.37 -3.99
C HIS A 46 8.36 1.92 -3.53
N GLY A 47 7.30 1.49 -2.87
CA GLY A 47 7.22 0.09 -2.49
C GLY A 47 6.05 -0.23 -1.59
N LEU A 48 5.82 -1.53 -1.47
CA LEU A 48 4.78 -2.09 -0.64
C LEU A 48 5.20 -3.48 -0.17
N ALA A 49 5.10 -3.71 1.13
CA ALA A 49 5.14 -5.06 1.68
C ALA A 49 3.71 -5.56 1.87
N ILE A 50 3.43 -6.79 1.44
CA ILE A 50 2.09 -7.35 1.34
C ILE A 50 2.08 -8.71 2.02
N LEU A 51 1.26 -8.85 3.07
CA LEU A 51 0.87 -10.15 3.59
C LEU A 51 -0.52 -10.48 3.05
N VAL A 52 -0.64 -11.57 2.30
CA VAL A 52 -1.94 -12.03 1.75
C VAL A 52 -2.53 -13.08 2.69
N TYR A 53 -3.67 -12.78 3.32
CA TYR A 53 -4.39 -13.76 4.14
C TYR A 53 -5.19 -14.74 3.29
N VAL A 54 -5.89 -14.20 2.30
CA VAL A 54 -6.76 -14.95 1.41
C VAL A 54 -6.84 -14.23 0.07
N ASN A 55 -6.85 -14.99 -1.00
CA ASN A 55 -7.07 -14.51 -2.35
C ASN A 55 -7.79 -15.59 -3.16
N THR A 56 -9.12 -15.54 -3.13
CA THR A 56 -10.00 -16.47 -3.86
C THR A 56 -10.69 -15.74 -5.00
N ASP A 57 -11.44 -16.46 -5.81
CA ASP A 57 -12.28 -15.87 -6.87
C ASP A 57 -13.34 -14.89 -6.34
N ARG A 58 -13.64 -14.92 -5.03
CA ARG A 58 -14.74 -14.15 -4.43
C ARG A 58 -14.30 -13.05 -3.48
N CYS A 59 -13.17 -13.23 -2.80
CA CYS A 59 -12.69 -12.25 -1.84
C CYS A 59 -11.17 -12.31 -1.67
N CYS A 60 -10.63 -11.17 -1.28
CA CYS A 60 -9.23 -10.99 -0.95
C CYS A 60 -9.11 -10.19 0.34
N ALA A 61 -8.15 -10.56 1.20
CA ALA A 61 -7.77 -9.77 2.36
C ALA A 61 -6.24 -9.76 2.50
N LYS A 62 -5.68 -8.57 2.74
CA LYS A 62 -4.25 -8.35 2.82
C LYS A 62 -3.92 -7.38 3.95
N GLU A 63 -2.76 -7.53 4.56
CA GLU A 63 -2.11 -6.42 5.27
C GLU A 63 -1.11 -5.76 4.36
N LEU A 64 -1.12 -4.43 4.37
CA LEU A 64 -0.26 -3.58 3.57
C LEU A 64 0.64 -2.78 4.50
N ILE A 65 1.95 -2.87 4.27
CA ILE A 65 2.93 -2.23 5.13
C ILE A 65 3.83 -1.34 4.27
N MET A 66 3.98 -0.10 4.74
CA MET A 66 4.77 0.93 4.10
C MET A 66 5.77 1.51 5.10
N MET A 67 6.98 1.80 4.63
CA MET A 67 7.94 2.60 5.39
C MET A 67 7.48 4.07 5.45
N PRO A 68 7.96 4.87 6.41
CA PRO A 68 7.62 6.29 6.48
C PRO A 68 7.96 6.98 5.15
N THR A 69 7.05 7.78 4.62
CA THR A 69 7.17 8.53 3.34
C THR A 69 7.26 7.67 2.07
N GLN A 70 7.21 6.34 2.17
CA GLN A 70 7.11 5.46 1.02
C GLN A 70 5.76 5.66 0.32
N THR A 71 5.70 5.41 -0.98
CA THR A 71 4.51 5.57 -1.82
C THR A 71 4.21 4.27 -2.57
N CYS A 72 2.95 3.85 -2.54
CA CYS A 72 2.39 2.90 -3.51
C CYS A 72 2.03 3.72 -4.76
N PRO A 73 2.61 3.45 -5.95
CA PRO A 73 2.35 4.25 -7.14
C PRO A 73 0.87 4.30 -7.52
N GLN A 74 0.43 5.41 -8.12
CA GLN A 74 -0.93 5.55 -8.63
C GLN A 74 -1.24 4.43 -9.63
N HIS A 75 -2.38 3.77 -9.43
CA HIS A 75 -2.91 2.74 -10.32
C HIS A 75 -4.44 2.69 -10.19
N ARG A 76 -5.08 1.88 -11.02
CA ARG A 76 -6.52 1.62 -10.95
C ARG A 76 -6.81 0.14 -11.15
N HIS A 77 -7.95 -0.31 -10.65
CA HIS A 77 -8.49 -1.64 -10.90
C HIS A 77 -9.59 -1.57 -11.97
N PRO A 78 -9.26 -1.77 -13.27
CA PRO A 78 -10.25 -1.65 -14.34
C PRO A 78 -11.31 -2.76 -14.25
N PRO A 79 -12.46 -2.60 -14.93
CA PRO A 79 -13.41 -3.68 -15.15
C PRO A 79 -12.73 -4.94 -15.71
N VAL A 80 -13.07 -6.10 -15.17
CA VAL A 80 -12.55 -7.41 -15.61
C VAL A 80 -13.73 -8.35 -15.82
N GLU A 81 -13.77 -9.03 -16.98
CA GLU A 81 -14.78 -10.06 -17.29
C GLU A 81 -16.25 -9.64 -17.13
N GLY A 82 -16.55 -8.34 -17.24
CA GLY A 82 -17.91 -7.79 -17.13
C GLY A 82 -18.28 -7.30 -15.73
N GLU A 83 -17.41 -7.50 -14.73
CA GLU A 83 -17.53 -6.90 -13.41
C GLU A 83 -16.94 -5.47 -13.39
N PRO A 84 -17.48 -4.55 -12.58
CA PRO A 84 -17.15 -3.11 -12.63
C PRO A 84 -15.69 -2.77 -12.27
N GLY A 85 -14.94 -3.70 -11.69
CA GLY A 85 -13.61 -3.48 -11.14
C GLY A 85 -13.53 -3.99 -9.71
N LYS A 86 -12.33 -4.01 -9.13
CA LYS A 86 -12.14 -4.47 -7.75
C LYS A 86 -12.47 -3.33 -6.78
N GLU A 87 -13.59 -3.44 -6.08
CA GLU A 87 -13.86 -2.62 -4.89
C GLU A 87 -12.90 -3.01 -3.77
N GLU A 88 -12.28 -2.03 -3.12
CA GLU A 88 -11.39 -2.29 -1.99
C GLU A 88 -11.55 -1.30 -0.84
N THR A 89 -11.55 -1.86 0.36
CA THR A 89 -11.68 -1.11 1.59
C THR A 89 -10.35 -1.11 2.34
N PHE A 90 -9.81 0.08 2.58
CA PHE A 90 -8.62 0.31 3.37
C PHE A 90 -9.00 0.72 4.78
N ARG A 91 -8.45 0.03 5.77
CA ARG A 91 -8.58 0.40 7.19
C ARG A 91 -7.20 0.58 7.79
N CYS A 92 -6.89 1.79 8.27
CA CYS A 92 -5.60 2.02 8.91
C CYS A 92 -5.57 1.31 10.27
N ARG A 93 -4.60 0.41 10.48
CA ARG A 93 -4.39 -0.27 11.76
C ARG A 93 -3.40 0.42 12.67
N TRP A 94 -2.37 1.04 12.08
CA TRP A 94 -1.28 1.65 12.82
C TRP A 94 -0.58 2.71 11.96
N GLY A 95 -0.04 3.74 12.60
CA GLY A 95 0.58 4.87 11.90
C GLY A 95 -0.46 5.80 11.30
N LYS A 96 -0.21 6.26 10.06
CA LYS A 96 -1.09 7.12 9.27
C LYS A 96 -0.84 6.84 7.80
N VAL A 97 -1.88 6.87 6.97
CA VAL A 97 -1.77 6.77 5.51
C VAL A 97 -2.60 7.87 4.85
N PHE A 98 -2.08 8.41 3.75
CA PHE A 98 -2.80 9.35 2.89
C PHE A 98 -3.12 8.63 1.58
N LEU A 99 -4.40 8.55 1.25
CA LEU A 99 -4.89 8.02 -0.01
C LEU A 99 -5.20 9.19 -0.94
N TYR A 100 -4.91 9.02 -2.23
CA TYR A 100 -5.23 9.99 -3.26
C TYR A 100 -6.04 9.31 -4.35
N GLU A 101 -7.20 9.86 -4.67
CA GLU A 101 -8.11 9.33 -5.69
C GLU A 101 -8.63 10.40 -6.65
N GLU A 102 -9.36 9.98 -7.68
CA GLU A 102 -10.04 10.91 -8.59
C GLU A 102 -11.06 11.77 -7.84
N GLY A 103 -11.12 13.06 -8.14
CA GLY A 103 -11.99 14.01 -7.47
C GLY A 103 -11.41 15.43 -7.50
N GLU A 104 -12.07 16.34 -6.78
CA GLU A 104 -11.58 17.71 -6.64
C GLU A 104 -10.27 17.72 -5.83
N PRO A 105 -9.18 18.33 -6.34
CA PRO A 105 -7.90 18.33 -5.65
C PRO A 105 -7.96 19.21 -4.38
N VAL A 106 -7.27 18.77 -3.31
CA VAL A 106 -7.05 19.62 -2.14
C VAL A 106 -6.03 20.73 -2.46
N ALA A 107 -6.21 21.90 -1.86
CA ALA A 107 -5.36 23.07 -2.15
C ALA A 107 -3.91 22.92 -1.63
N ASP A 108 -3.73 22.20 -0.52
CA ASP A 108 -2.43 21.97 0.12
C ASP A 108 -2.35 20.51 0.60
N PRO A 109 -1.96 19.56 -0.28
CA PRO A 109 -1.90 18.14 0.07
C PRO A 109 -0.78 17.86 1.08
N ALA A 110 -1.05 16.95 2.01
CA ALA A 110 -0.12 16.56 3.07
C ALA A 110 1.13 15.84 2.54
N CYS A 111 1.01 15.09 1.44
CA CYS A 111 2.11 14.39 0.80
C CYS A 111 2.41 14.98 -0.59
N LYS A 112 3.66 14.76 -1.03
CA LYS A 112 4.11 15.10 -2.38
C LYS A 112 4.37 13.83 -3.15
N ALA A 113 4.17 13.88 -4.46
CA ALA A 113 4.59 12.82 -5.35
C ALA A 113 6.12 12.60 -5.20
N PRO A 114 6.60 11.35 -5.26
CA PRO A 114 8.03 11.06 -5.20
C PRO A 114 8.82 11.83 -6.27
N ALA A 115 9.91 12.46 -5.83
CA ALA A 115 10.73 13.32 -6.70
C ALA A 115 11.22 12.58 -7.96
N GLY A 116 11.02 13.19 -9.13
CA GLY A 116 11.35 12.64 -10.44
C GLY A 116 10.25 11.78 -11.07
N HIS A 117 9.12 11.57 -10.39
CA HIS A 117 7.98 10.79 -10.88
C HIS A 117 6.67 11.59 -10.87
N GLU A 118 6.72 12.89 -10.60
CA GLU A 118 5.55 13.76 -10.40
C GLU A 118 4.56 13.69 -11.56
N ALA A 119 5.04 13.58 -12.80
CA ALA A 119 4.21 13.49 -13.99
C ALA A 119 3.29 12.26 -14.04
N HIS A 120 3.53 11.25 -13.19
CA HIS A 120 2.74 10.02 -13.12
C HIS A 120 1.69 10.02 -12.00
N TYR A 121 1.65 11.07 -11.17
CA TYR A 121 0.68 11.24 -10.09
C TYR A 121 -0.26 12.40 -10.44
N THR A 122 -1.47 12.05 -10.86
CA THR A 122 -2.44 12.94 -11.50
C THR A 122 -3.70 13.18 -10.68
N VAL A 123 -3.86 12.42 -9.58
CA VAL A 123 -5.01 12.51 -8.68
C VAL A 123 -4.60 13.10 -7.33
N TRP A 124 -5.44 13.99 -6.79
CA TRP A 124 -5.09 14.81 -5.63
C TRP A 124 -6.28 15.08 -4.69
N ASN A 125 -7.40 14.35 -4.83
CA ASN A 125 -8.41 14.29 -3.77
C ASN A 125 -7.84 13.45 -2.62
N GLU A 126 -7.60 14.06 -1.46
CA GLU A 126 -6.85 13.46 -0.36
C GLU A 126 -7.76 12.92 0.74
N ILE A 127 -7.50 11.69 1.17
CA ILE A 127 -8.14 11.05 2.31
C ILE A 127 -7.04 10.66 3.32
N GLU A 128 -7.05 11.31 4.48
CA GLU A 128 -6.21 10.91 5.60
C GLU A 128 -6.89 9.79 6.40
N LEU A 129 -6.17 8.69 6.65
CA LEU A 129 -6.62 7.63 7.55
C LEU A 129 -5.65 7.47 8.74
N ASN A 130 -6.18 7.68 9.93
CA ASN A 130 -5.59 7.38 11.23
C ASN A 130 -6.06 6.00 11.74
N PRO A 131 -5.41 5.43 12.77
CA PRO A 131 -5.75 4.09 13.25
C PRO A 131 -7.23 3.96 13.64
N GLY A 132 -7.92 3.05 12.99
CA GLY A 132 -9.36 2.81 13.16
C GLY A 132 -10.25 3.50 12.14
N GLU A 133 -9.73 4.42 11.33
CA GLU A 133 -10.43 5.03 10.21
C GLU A 133 -10.36 4.11 8.97
N GLN A 134 -11.36 4.24 8.11
CA GLN A 134 -11.56 3.37 6.97
C GLN A 134 -12.12 4.14 5.78
N TYR A 135 -11.72 3.75 4.57
CA TYR A 135 -12.22 4.27 3.32
C TYR A 135 -12.38 3.15 2.28
N THR A 136 -13.38 3.27 1.41
CA THR A 136 -13.64 2.31 0.33
C THR A 136 -13.43 3.00 -1.01
N LEU A 137 -12.48 2.49 -1.80
CA LEU A 137 -12.21 2.89 -3.17
C LEU A 137 -13.08 2.06 -4.12
N LEU A 138 -13.66 2.73 -5.11
CA LEU A 138 -14.54 2.16 -6.14
C LEU A 138 -13.84 2.09 -7.49
#